data_AF-A0A3A9WEB3-F1
#
_entry.id   AF-A0A3A9WEB3-F1
#
_cell.length_a   1.000
_cell.length_b   1.000
_cell.length_c   1.000
_cell.angle_alpha   90.00
_cell.angle_beta   90.00
_cell.angle_gamma   90.00
#
_symmetry.space_group_name_H-M   'P 1'
#
loop_
_entity.id
_entity.type
_entity.pdbx_description
1 polymer ?
#
loop_
_entity_poly.entity_id
_entity_poly.type
_entity_poly.pdbx_seq_one_letter_code
_entity_poly.pdbx_strand_id
1 'polypeptide(L)'
;MGGLHDAPRPEGVRPLPRRPAAAVAALAVAATLATPLAAAPGAAAAECRTEVTGAELPDGGPHRLIDRLGLRQAWDLATGAGVTVAVIDSGVDATHPDLTGAVARGSEFAMTRDADEFARTTPLPEQDCEGHGTAVAGLVAARRSEGDRMAGVAPGARIYPVRIADGVGEASPNALAAAVNDAVDSGASVLNLSFAYPTDAEPLREAVERALADDVVVVAAAGNEGTEDVPMYPAAYDGVLAVGAVGDDGRAMDRSNAADWVDLAAYGEDLIVVSSGGSGYRQESGTSFATAQVSGTAALVRSRFPGLSGPEVAARLTGSATPAAGDEGARTGAGILDPFAALTHLEGGGGGGDGDDGAAQPGGIPVQALPTDEPLLGPTAATAVAWSAGLLLAVVLGLLAAPAVRRAARRGWRLGPDDEGAGAGAGAGAAGGAGAAGGAASDRKPPARTPAAARLGWLDGSGTPTAGRPTSPRHPNSPRNRTG
;
A
#
# COMPACT_ATOMS: atom_id res chain seq x y z
N MET A 1 47.92 73.59 28.43
CA MET A 1 49.40 73.66 28.28
C MET A 1 49.65 73.49 26.79
N GLY A 2 49.97 74.57 26.07
CA GLY A 2 51.34 74.91 25.66
C GLY A 2 51.66 74.15 24.37
N GLY A 3 51.70 74.75 23.17
CA GLY A 3 52.71 75.74 22.75
C GLY A 3 53.91 74.97 22.15
N LEU A 4 54.51 75.28 21.00
CA LEU A 4 54.53 76.50 20.19
C LEU A 4 54.74 76.17 18.69
N HIS A 5 54.68 77.22 17.87
CA HIS A 5 55.43 77.55 16.64
C HIS A 5 56.77 76.78 16.40
N ASP A 6 57.34 76.67 15.19
CA ASP A 6 57.41 77.71 14.14
C ASP A 6 57.69 77.20 12.69
N ALA A 7 57.73 78.12 11.73
CA ALA A 7 57.91 77.97 10.27
C ALA A 7 59.42 77.88 9.84
N PRO A 8 59.87 78.05 8.55
CA PRO A 8 59.18 78.36 7.28
C PRO A 8 59.68 77.64 5.97
N ARG A 9 59.20 78.19 4.83
CA ARG A 9 59.50 78.04 3.37
C ARG A 9 61.02 78.08 3.00
N PRO A 10 61.49 77.84 1.73
CA PRO A 10 60.79 77.99 0.43
C PRO A 10 61.17 77.00 -0.73
N GLU A 11 60.72 77.33 -1.96
CA GLU A 11 61.32 77.17 -3.31
C GLU A 11 62.48 76.16 -3.52
N GLY A 12 62.60 75.40 -4.63
CA GLY A 12 61.87 75.39 -5.90
C GLY A 12 62.74 74.81 -7.04
N VAL A 13 62.11 74.48 -8.18
CA VAL A 13 62.73 74.23 -9.52
C VAL A 13 63.53 72.93 -9.77
N ARG A 14 63.21 72.35 -10.95
CA ARG A 14 63.71 71.17 -11.71
C ARG A 14 65.23 71.26 -12.09
N PRO A 15 65.95 70.21 -12.59
CA PRO A 15 65.45 69.16 -13.52
C PRO A 15 66.06 67.73 -13.50
N LEU A 16 65.50 66.89 -14.40
CA LEU A 16 65.87 65.53 -14.86
C LEU A 16 67.31 65.43 -15.42
N PRO A 17 67.99 64.24 -15.44
CA PRO A 17 67.68 63.19 -16.45
C PRO A 17 67.99 61.70 -16.14
N ARG A 18 67.54 60.84 -17.09
CA ARG A 18 67.93 59.45 -17.43
C ARG A 18 66.91 58.32 -17.10
N ARG A 19 66.26 57.85 -18.17
CA ARG A 19 65.61 56.53 -18.37
C ARG A 19 66.68 55.47 -18.74
N PRO A 20 66.45 54.13 -18.70
CA PRO A 20 65.21 53.37 -18.99
C PRO A 20 64.81 52.38 -17.85
N ALA A 21 63.82 51.49 -17.93
CA ALA A 21 63.05 50.92 -19.04
C ALA A 21 61.63 50.45 -18.61
N ALA A 22 60.82 50.00 -19.60
CA ALA A 22 59.51 49.32 -19.47
C ALA A 22 58.35 50.16 -18.84
N ALA A 23 57.08 50.02 -19.25
CA ALA A 23 56.48 49.23 -20.32
C ALA A 23 55.47 50.07 -21.14
N VAL A 24 55.25 49.66 -22.39
CA VAL A 24 54.19 50.14 -23.31
C VAL A 24 52.87 49.50 -22.82
N ALA A 25 51.81 50.25 -22.51
CA ALA A 25 50.70 50.65 -23.41
C ALA A 25 50.13 49.50 -24.28
N ALA A 26 48.84 49.41 -24.60
CA ALA A 26 47.72 50.32 -24.41
C ALA A 26 46.38 49.53 -24.31
N LEU A 27 45.26 50.26 -24.18
CA LEU A 27 43.89 49.73 -24.26
C LEU A 27 43.69 48.86 -25.52
N ALA A 28 42.93 47.78 -25.35
CA ALA A 28 42.07 47.22 -26.39
C ALA A 28 40.67 47.00 -25.82
N VAL A 29 39.66 47.63 -26.44
CA VAL A 29 38.25 47.33 -26.17
C VAL A 29 37.92 46.00 -26.83
N ALA A 30 37.40 45.05 -26.05
CA ALA A 30 36.90 43.77 -26.57
C ALA A 30 35.59 43.41 -25.86
N ALA A 31 34.60 43.00 -26.66
CA ALA A 31 33.23 42.74 -26.27
C ALA A 31 33.09 41.89 -24.99
N THR A 32 32.24 42.35 -24.07
CA THR A 32 31.62 41.48 -23.07
C THR A 32 30.74 40.48 -23.79
N LEU A 33 31.28 39.30 -24.08
CA LEU A 33 30.48 38.13 -24.40
C LEU A 33 29.55 37.90 -23.21
N ALA A 34 28.25 38.08 -23.44
CA ALA A 34 27.25 37.53 -22.56
C ALA A 34 27.38 36.01 -22.65
N THR A 35 28.18 35.42 -21.74
CA THR A 35 28.01 34.02 -21.41
C THR A 35 26.54 33.86 -21.02
N PRO A 36 25.73 33.05 -21.72
CA PRO A 36 24.46 32.66 -21.14
C PRO A 36 24.82 32.05 -19.79
N LEU A 37 24.20 32.56 -18.73
CA LEU A 37 24.27 31.92 -17.43
C LEU A 37 23.58 30.58 -17.64
N ALA A 38 24.38 29.54 -17.92
CA ALA A 38 23.87 28.20 -18.06
C ALA A 38 23.14 27.92 -16.76
N ALA A 39 21.82 27.75 -16.84
CA ALA A 39 21.03 27.34 -15.70
C ALA A 39 21.76 26.13 -15.13
N ALA A 40 22.20 26.23 -13.88
CA ALA A 40 22.74 25.07 -13.19
C ALA A 40 21.68 23.97 -13.37
N PRO A 41 22.04 22.75 -13.78
CA PRO A 41 21.07 21.69 -13.85
C PRO A 41 20.37 21.65 -12.49
N GLY A 42 19.07 21.92 -12.50
CA GLY A 42 18.23 21.74 -11.32
C GLY A 42 18.53 20.33 -10.81
N ALA A 43 18.69 20.18 -9.50
CA ALA A 43 19.02 18.88 -8.93
C ALA A 43 17.99 17.88 -9.45
N ALA A 44 18.42 17.00 -10.35
CA ALA A 44 17.56 15.96 -10.85
C ALA A 44 17.27 15.08 -9.63
N ALA A 45 15.98 14.89 -9.33
CA ALA A 45 15.54 13.95 -8.30
C ALA A 45 16.36 12.66 -8.48
N ALA A 46 16.99 12.19 -7.41
CA ALA A 46 18.03 11.18 -7.52
C ALA A 46 17.51 9.97 -8.30
N GLU A 47 18.20 9.61 -9.40
CA GLU A 47 17.85 8.43 -10.20
C GLU A 47 17.71 7.22 -9.27
N CYS A 48 16.62 6.47 -9.40
CA CYS A 48 16.31 5.41 -8.46
C CYS A 48 17.39 4.32 -8.48
N ARG A 49 18.07 4.16 -7.34
CA ARG A 49 19.21 3.25 -7.18
C ARG A 49 18.82 1.86 -6.65
N THR A 50 17.58 1.70 -6.21
CA THR A 50 17.02 0.46 -5.66
C THR A 50 15.55 0.37 -6.03
N GLU A 51 15.13 -0.78 -6.54
CA GLU A 51 13.73 -1.20 -6.62
C GLU A 51 13.51 -2.26 -5.54
N VAL A 52 12.55 -2.04 -4.63
CA VAL A 52 12.21 -3.01 -3.59
C VAL A 52 11.31 -4.07 -4.22
N THR A 53 11.91 -5.13 -4.76
CA THR A 53 11.18 -6.23 -5.39
C THR A 53 10.59 -7.17 -4.34
N GLY A 54 9.30 -7.46 -4.46
CA GLY A 54 8.58 -8.39 -3.58
C GLY A 54 8.70 -9.85 -4.02
N ALA A 55 8.30 -10.77 -3.14
CA ALA A 55 8.15 -12.19 -3.43
C ALA A 55 6.76 -12.51 -4.03
N GLU A 56 6.56 -13.72 -4.54
CA GLU A 56 5.20 -14.18 -4.90
C GLU A 56 4.31 -14.29 -3.64
N LEU A 57 3.03 -13.95 -3.78
CA LEU A 57 2.01 -14.19 -2.75
C LEU A 57 2.02 -15.67 -2.34
N PRO A 58 2.19 -16.03 -1.06
CA PRO A 58 2.11 -17.40 -0.60
C PRO A 58 0.80 -18.09 -1.03
N ASP A 59 0.88 -19.36 -1.37
CA ASP A 59 -0.32 -20.17 -1.63
C ASP A 59 -1.21 -20.19 -0.39
N GLY A 60 -2.48 -19.80 -0.55
CA GLY A 60 -3.38 -19.56 0.57
C GLY A 60 -4.79 -19.16 0.14
N GLY A 61 -5.65 -18.97 1.14
CA GLY A 61 -7.00 -18.44 0.98
C GLY A 61 -7.03 -16.92 0.76
N PRO A 62 -8.16 -16.27 1.08
CA PRO A 62 -8.26 -14.81 1.05
C PRO A 62 -7.20 -14.12 1.91
N HIS A 63 -6.88 -12.88 1.58
CA HIS A 63 -5.98 -12.06 2.39
C HIS A 63 -6.54 -11.91 3.81
N ARG A 64 -5.71 -12.15 4.83
CA ARG A 64 -6.14 -12.25 6.24
C ARG A 64 -6.87 -10.99 6.74
N LEU A 65 -6.56 -9.82 6.17
CA LEU A 65 -7.18 -8.55 6.53
C LEU A 65 -8.67 -8.47 6.11
N ILE A 66 -9.04 -9.16 5.03
CA ILE A 66 -10.40 -9.17 4.48
C ILE A 66 -11.39 -9.80 5.46
N ASP A 67 -11.00 -10.91 6.09
CA ASP A 67 -11.83 -11.59 7.08
C ASP A 67 -11.86 -10.82 8.41
N ARG A 68 -10.73 -10.23 8.84
CA ARG A 68 -10.65 -9.45 10.10
C ARG A 68 -11.49 -8.18 10.10
N LEU A 69 -11.42 -7.41 9.01
CA LEU A 69 -12.17 -6.17 8.86
C LEU A 69 -13.57 -6.39 8.26
N GLY A 70 -14.02 -7.64 8.10
CA GLY A 70 -15.35 -7.95 7.54
C GLY A 70 -15.57 -7.35 6.15
N LEU A 71 -14.50 -7.21 5.33
CA LEU A 71 -14.52 -6.37 4.13
C LEU A 71 -15.52 -6.87 3.09
N ARG A 72 -15.82 -8.16 3.04
CA ARG A 72 -16.84 -8.71 2.12
C ARG A 72 -18.21 -8.09 2.40
N GLN A 73 -18.63 -8.06 3.66
CA GLN A 73 -19.88 -7.44 4.09
C GLN A 73 -19.86 -5.92 3.90
N ALA A 74 -18.69 -5.27 4.05
CA ALA A 74 -18.54 -3.85 3.74
C ALA A 74 -18.69 -3.58 2.23
N TRP A 75 -18.13 -4.42 1.37
CA TRP A 75 -18.19 -4.30 -0.10
C TRP A 75 -19.58 -4.52 -0.70
N ASP A 76 -20.42 -5.31 -0.04
CA ASP A 76 -21.86 -5.42 -0.38
C ASP A 76 -22.61 -4.09 -0.16
N LEU A 77 -22.05 -3.18 0.67
CA LEU A 77 -22.65 -1.89 1.01
C LEU A 77 -21.99 -0.70 0.30
N ALA A 78 -20.68 -0.76 0.05
CA ALA A 78 -19.87 0.31 -0.58
C ALA A 78 -18.49 -0.20 -1.01
N THR A 79 -17.93 0.34 -2.09
CA THR A 79 -16.57 -0.02 -2.56
C THR A 79 -15.58 1.14 -2.57
N GLY A 80 -15.99 2.36 -2.19
CA GLY A 80 -15.19 3.57 -2.35
C GLY A 80 -15.28 4.20 -3.75
N ALA A 81 -16.15 3.67 -4.62
CA ALA A 81 -16.33 4.20 -5.98
C ALA A 81 -16.69 5.69 -5.98
N GLY A 82 -16.01 6.47 -6.84
CA GLY A 82 -16.18 7.92 -6.95
C GLY A 82 -15.37 8.74 -5.93
N VAL A 83 -14.67 8.10 -4.99
CA VAL A 83 -13.85 8.77 -3.97
C VAL A 83 -12.38 8.73 -4.37
N THR A 84 -11.71 9.88 -4.23
CA THR A 84 -10.25 10.00 -4.38
C THR A 84 -9.61 10.06 -2.99
N VAL A 85 -8.64 9.16 -2.76
CA VAL A 85 -7.76 9.17 -1.60
C VAL A 85 -6.38 9.60 -2.08
N ALA A 86 -5.82 10.67 -1.50
CA ALA A 86 -4.44 11.03 -1.76
C ALA A 86 -3.49 10.29 -0.81
N VAL A 87 -2.38 9.81 -1.35
CA VAL A 87 -1.31 9.13 -0.60
C VAL A 87 -0.07 10.01 -0.74
N ILE A 88 0.27 10.74 0.32
CA ILE A 88 1.44 11.64 0.37
C ILE A 88 2.58 10.87 1.03
N ASP A 89 3.50 10.34 0.20
CA ASP A 89 4.39 9.24 0.56
C ASP A 89 5.59 9.15 -0.42
N SER A 90 6.32 8.03 -0.45
CA SER A 90 7.50 7.77 -1.29
C SER A 90 7.24 7.68 -2.81
N GLY A 91 5.96 7.59 -3.20
CA GLY A 91 5.47 7.35 -4.56
C GLY A 91 4.44 6.22 -4.59
N VAL A 92 3.96 5.84 -5.79
CA VAL A 92 3.16 4.63 -5.98
C VAL A 92 3.51 4.01 -7.33
N ASP A 93 3.91 2.73 -7.33
CA ASP A 93 4.05 1.93 -8.55
C ASP A 93 2.66 1.54 -9.07
N ALA A 94 2.12 2.37 -9.96
CA ALA A 94 0.86 2.17 -10.67
C ALA A 94 0.90 1.01 -11.69
N THR A 95 2.05 0.38 -11.90
CA THR A 95 2.21 -0.76 -12.81
C THR A 95 2.00 -2.11 -12.12
N HIS A 96 1.99 -2.15 -10.79
CA HIS A 96 1.66 -3.36 -10.04
C HIS A 96 0.26 -3.90 -10.44
N PRO A 97 0.09 -5.20 -10.77
CA PRO A 97 -1.16 -5.73 -11.33
C PRO A 97 -2.40 -5.43 -10.49
N ASP A 98 -2.34 -5.57 -9.17
CA ASP A 98 -3.46 -5.28 -8.27
C ASP A 98 -3.80 -3.78 -8.18
N LEU A 99 -2.91 -2.87 -8.59
CA LEU A 99 -3.15 -1.44 -8.65
C LEU A 99 -3.63 -0.97 -10.04
N THR A 100 -3.81 -1.90 -10.99
CA THR A 100 -4.24 -1.61 -12.37
C THR A 100 -5.51 -0.76 -12.38
N GLY A 101 -5.41 0.46 -12.90
CA GLY A 101 -6.54 1.37 -12.99
C GLY A 101 -7.11 1.81 -11.63
N ALA A 102 -6.37 1.69 -10.53
CA ALA A 102 -6.64 2.33 -9.24
C ALA A 102 -5.94 3.69 -9.12
N VAL A 103 -4.69 3.78 -9.58
CA VAL A 103 -3.83 4.94 -9.41
C VAL A 103 -4.05 5.98 -10.51
N ALA A 104 -4.07 7.26 -10.15
CA ALA A 104 -4.15 8.42 -11.03
C ALA A 104 -2.76 8.97 -11.38
N ARG A 105 -2.69 9.86 -12.37
CA ARG A 105 -1.48 10.66 -12.57
C ARG A 105 -1.39 11.65 -11.41
N GLY A 106 -0.34 11.50 -10.61
CA GLY A 106 -0.09 12.31 -9.42
C GLY A 106 0.95 13.42 -9.62
N SER A 107 1.45 13.89 -8.48
CA SER A 107 2.51 14.90 -8.37
C SER A 107 3.75 14.34 -7.71
N GLU A 108 4.85 15.05 -7.88
CA GLU A 108 6.11 14.80 -7.18
C GLU A 108 6.65 16.13 -6.65
N PHE A 109 7.24 16.10 -5.46
CA PHE A 109 7.90 17.20 -4.79
C PHE A 109 9.34 16.79 -4.47
N ALA A 110 10.30 17.48 -5.06
CA ALA A 110 11.73 17.27 -4.83
C ALA A 110 12.36 18.50 -4.17
N MET A 111 13.21 18.28 -3.18
CA MET A 111 13.96 19.35 -2.49
C MET A 111 14.96 19.99 -3.46
N THR A 112 15.15 21.32 -3.37
CA THR A 112 16.23 21.99 -4.14
C THR A 112 17.51 22.10 -3.30
N ARG A 113 18.46 22.95 -3.73
CA ARG A 113 19.69 23.21 -2.95
C ARG A 113 19.43 24.01 -1.68
N ASP A 114 18.35 24.77 -1.66
CA ASP A 114 17.92 25.57 -0.54
C ASP A 114 16.79 24.82 0.15
N ALA A 115 16.97 24.46 1.43
CA ALA A 115 16.08 23.50 2.12
C ALA A 115 14.64 24.01 2.31
N ASP A 116 14.41 25.32 2.16
CA ASP A 116 13.09 25.93 2.20
C ASP A 116 12.36 25.90 0.84
N GLU A 117 13.06 25.54 -0.25
CA GLU A 117 12.54 25.46 -1.62
C GLU A 117 12.33 24.01 -2.10
N PHE A 118 11.33 23.82 -2.95
CA PHE A 118 11.01 22.55 -3.60
C PHE A 118 10.62 22.77 -5.08
N ALA A 119 10.79 21.72 -5.89
CA ALA A 119 10.30 21.66 -7.26
C ALA A 119 9.11 20.70 -7.36
N ARG A 120 8.00 21.15 -7.95
CA ARG A 120 6.84 20.29 -8.27
C ARG A 120 6.98 19.74 -9.69
N THR A 121 6.99 18.42 -9.82
CA THR A 121 7.16 17.66 -11.07
C THR A 121 5.98 16.69 -11.28
N THR A 122 6.08 15.77 -12.25
CA THR A 122 5.21 14.58 -12.33
C THR A 122 6.13 13.35 -12.25
N PRO A 123 5.86 12.38 -11.36
CA PRO A 123 6.60 11.13 -11.33
C PRO A 123 6.24 10.24 -12.53
N LEU A 124 7.10 9.26 -12.84
CA LEU A 124 6.72 8.16 -13.73
C LEU A 124 5.71 7.23 -13.04
N PRO A 125 4.82 6.54 -13.79
CA PRO A 125 3.82 5.63 -13.20
C PRO A 125 4.39 4.53 -12.31
N GLU A 126 5.59 4.04 -12.61
CA GLU A 126 6.33 3.00 -11.88
C GLU A 126 7.13 3.52 -10.68
N GLN A 127 7.11 4.84 -10.42
CA GLN A 127 8.11 5.49 -9.57
C GLN A 127 7.75 5.46 -8.08
N ASP A 128 8.07 4.35 -7.44
CA ASP A 128 8.19 4.22 -5.98
C ASP A 128 9.37 3.33 -5.60
N CYS A 129 10.49 3.98 -5.27
CA CYS A 129 11.78 3.31 -5.13
C CYS A 129 12.09 2.92 -3.67
N GLU A 130 11.25 3.36 -2.73
CA GLU A 130 11.18 2.88 -1.35
C GLU A 130 10.10 1.80 -1.19
N GLY A 131 9.02 1.86 -2.00
CA GLY A 131 7.92 0.90 -2.02
C GLY A 131 6.86 1.14 -0.94
N HIS A 132 7.07 2.10 -0.01
CA HIS A 132 6.18 2.35 1.13
C HIS A 132 4.81 2.88 0.69
N GLY A 133 4.80 3.92 -0.14
CA GLY A 133 3.55 4.46 -0.68
C GLY A 133 2.79 3.47 -1.57
N THR A 134 3.49 2.57 -2.30
CA THR A 134 2.87 1.46 -3.04
C THR A 134 2.16 0.50 -2.10
N ALA A 135 2.79 0.10 -1.00
CA ALA A 135 2.19 -0.77 0.02
C ALA A 135 0.95 -0.12 0.67
N VAL A 136 1.04 1.16 1.03
CA VAL A 136 -0.07 1.98 1.54
C VAL A 136 -1.21 2.04 0.52
N ALA A 137 -0.94 2.42 -0.72
CA ALA A 137 -1.92 2.51 -1.80
C ALA A 137 -2.62 1.17 -2.09
N GLY A 138 -1.90 0.05 -1.95
CA GLY A 138 -2.47 -1.29 -2.04
C GLY A 138 -3.48 -1.58 -0.94
N LEU A 139 -3.16 -1.29 0.32
CA LEU A 139 -4.10 -1.45 1.44
C LEU A 139 -5.32 -0.52 1.34
N VAL A 140 -5.17 0.67 0.73
CA VAL A 140 -6.31 1.56 0.45
C VAL A 140 -7.18 1.00 -0.68
N ALA A 141 -6.62 0.71 -1.87
CA ALA A 141 -7.42 0.53 -3.10
C ALA A 141 -6.93 -0.54 -4.09
N ALA A 142 -6.12 -1.52 -3.68
CA ALA A 142 -5.85 -2.68 -4.53
C ALA A 142 -7.17 -3.33 -5.00
N ARG A 143 -7.24 -3.64 -6.29
CA ARG A 143 -8.42 -4.21 -6.94
C ARG A 143 -8.64 -5.64 -6.45
N ARG A 144 -9.90 -6.04 -6.32
CA ARG A 144 -10.25 -7.42 -5.96
C ARG A 144 -9.90 -8.36 -7.10
N SER A 145 -9.10 -9.38 -6.80
CA SER A 145 -8.79 -10.51 -7.66
C SER A 145 -9.66 -11.73 -7.32
N GLU A 146 -9.70 -12.73 -8.21
CA GLU A 146 -10.40 -13.99 -7.92
C GLU A 146 -9.85 -14.66 -6.65
N GLY A 147 -10.74 -15.12 -5.77
CA GLY A 147 -10.37 -15.67 -4.47
C GLY A 147 -10.01 -14.65 -3.40
N ASP A 148 -10.04 -13.34 -3.71
CA ASP A 148 -9.70 -12.25 -2.78
C ASP A 148 -8.30 -12.41 -2.14
N ARG A 149 -7.31 -12.89 -2.92
CA ARG A 149 -5.93 -13.14 -2.42
C ARG A 149 -5.17 -11.85 -2.05
N MET A 150 -5.55 -10.74 -2.65
CA MET A 150 -5.20 -9.38 -2.26
C MET A 150 -6.34 -8.44 -2.66
N ALA A 151 -6.61 -7.44 -1.82
CA ALA A 151 -7.55 -6.35 -2.06
C ALA A 151 -7.29 -5.22 -1.05
N GLY A 152 -7.52 -3.98 -1.46
CA GLY A 152 -7.56 -2.83 -0.56
C GLY A 152 -8.93 -2.72 0.12
N VAL A 153 -9.01 -1.95 1.19
CA VAL A 153 -10.25 -1.71 1.93
C VAL A 153 -11.33 -1.07 1.04
N ALA A 154 -10.94 -0.14 0.17
CA ALA A 154 -11.80 0.55 -0.80
C ALA A 154 -11.41 0.21 -2.26
N PRO A 155 -11.70 -1.02 -2.74
CA PRO A 155 -11.22 -1.52 -4.02
C PRO A 155 -11.86 -0.85 -5.24
N GLY A 156 -12.83 0.04 -5.06
CA GLY A 156 -13.42 0.91 -6.07
C GLY A 156 -12.91 2.36 -6.04
N ALA A 157 -12.17 2.77 -5.01
CA ALA A 157 -11.61 4.11 -4.89
C ALA A 157 -10.51 4.39 -5.93
N ARG A 158 -10.06 5.65 -5.96
CA ARG A 158 -8.98 6.14 -6.79
C ARG A 158 -7.85 6.68 -5.91
N ILE A 159 -6.61 6.30 -6.21
CA ILE A 159 -5.43 6.82 -5.53
C ILE A 159 -4.89 8.03 -6.30
N TYR A 160 -4.66 9.14 -5.61
CA TYR A 160 -3.87 10.27 -6.10
C TYR A 160 -2.49 10.25 -5.40
N PRO A 161 -1.43 9.76 -6.07
CA PRO A 161 -0.12 9.67 -5.43
C PRO A 161 0.55 11.04 -5.40
N VAL A 162 1.11 11.42 -4.25
CA VAL A 162 1.95 12.60 -4.11
C VAL A 162 3.31 12.15 -3.59
N ARG A 163 4.26 12.04 -4.51
CA ARG A 163 5.60 11.53 -4.24
C ARG A 163 6.47 12.61 -3.58
N ILE A 164 7.07 12.30 -2.45
CA ILE A 164 8.21 13.06 -1.91
C ILE A 164 9.49 12.41 -2.43
N ALA A 165 10.19 13.08 -3.35
CA ALA A 165 11.23 12.46 -4.16
C ALA A 165 12.49 12.06 -3.37
N ASP A 166 12.83 12.85 -2.35
CA ASP A 166 13.99 12.67 -1.48
C ASP A 166 13.68 11.80 -0.25
N GLY A 167 12.46 11.27 -0.16
CA GLY A 167 11.94 10.53 0.99
C GLY A 167 11.24 11.45 1.99
N VAL A 168 10.15 10.95 2.59
CA VAL A 168 9.30 11.75 3.49
C VAL A 168 10.10 12.25 4.70
N GLY A 169 10.99 11.41 5.27
CA GLY A 169 11.83 11.79 6.42
C GLY A 169 12.78 12.97 6.20
N GLU A 170 13.12 13.30 4.95
CA GLU A 170 14.03 14.40 4.58
C GLU A 170 13.26 15.64 4.04
N ALA A 171 11.93 15.58 3.98
CA ALA A 171 11.09 16.65 3.45
C ALA A 171 11.10 17.90 4.35
N SER A 172 11.18 19.09 3.75
CA SER A 172 10.92 20.31 4.51
C SER A 172 9.43 20.49 4.79
N PRO A 173 9.05 21.21 5.88
CA PRO A 173 7.65 21.54 6.14
C PRO A 173 6.97 22.26 4.97
N ASN A 174 7.69 23.08 4.22
CA ASN A 174 7.18 23.75 3.02
C ASN A 174 6.83 22.76 1.90
N ALA A 175 7.66 21.74 1.68
CA ALA A 175 7.41 20.70 0.69
C ALA A 175 6.21 19.82 1.07
N LEU A 176 6.09 19.44 2.36
CA LEU A 176 4.94 18.69 2.87
C LEU A 176 3.65 19.52 2.81
N ALA A 177 3.71 20.80 3.18
CA ALA A 177 2.60 21.74 3.05
C ALA A 177 2.12 21.85 1.60
N ALA A 178 3.05 21.97 0.64
CA ALA A 178 2.72 22.03 -0.77
C ALA A 178 2.14 20.71 -1.30
N ALA A 179 2.61 19.57 -0.81
CA ALA A 179 2.07 18.24 -1.12
C ALA A 179 0.63 18.05 -0.61
N VAL A 180 0.33 18.51 0.63
CA VAL A 180 -1.03 18.53 1.20
C VAL A 180 -1.94 19.44 0.37
N ASN A 181 -1.52 20.68 0.09
CA ASN A 181 -2.29 21.60 -0.75
C ASN A 181 -2.57 21.04 -2.16
N ASP A 182 -1.59 20.42 -2.80
CA ASP A 182 -1.76 19.81 -4.13
C ASP A 182 -2.76 18.65 -4.16
N ALA A 183 -2.80 17.84 -3.09
CA ALA A 183 -3.78 16.78 -2.94
C ALA A 183 -5.21 17.34 -2.82
N VAL A 184 -5.40 18.39 -2.00
CA VAL A 184 -6.69 19.09 -1.85
C VAL A 184 -7.12 19.73 -3.18
N ASP A 185 -6.23 20.50 -3.82
CA ASP A 185 -6.48 21.17 -5.11
C ASP A 185 -6.76 20.16 -6.25
N SER A 186 -6.30 18.92 -6.12
CA SER A 186 -6.59 17.81 -7.05
C SER A 186 -7.91 17.09 -6.79
N GLY A 187 -8.71 17.56 -5.82
CA GLY A 187 -10.00 16.99 -5.47
C GLY A 187 -9.90 15.69 -4.66
N ALA A 188 -8.84 15.51 -3.87
CA ALA A 188 -8.78 14.43 -2.89
C ALA A 188 -9.79 14.71 -1.76
N SER A 189 -10.59 13.70 -1.43
CA SER A 189 -11.63 13.75 -0.39
C SER A 189 -11.21 13.05 0.91
N VAL A 190 -10.07 12.37 0.88
CA VAL A 190 -9.37 11.77 2.02
C VAL A 190 -7.87 11.96 1.78
N LEU A 191 -7.10 12.38 2.79
CA LEU A 191 -5.63 12.35 2.78
C LEU A 191 -5.13 11.24 3.69
N ASN A 192 -4.21 10.42 3.19
CA ASN A 192 -3.43 9.47 3.98
C ASN A 192 -2.02 10.04 4.20
N LEU A 193 -1.67 10.33 5.45
CA LEU A 193 -0.37 10.85 5.88
C LEU A 193 0.36 9.80 6.74
N SER A 194 1.03 8.85 6.09
CA SER A 194 1.71 7.72 6.77
C SER A 194 3.10 8.08 7.33
N PHE A 195 3.21 9.23 7.97
CA PHE A 195 4.44 9.78 8.56
C PHE A 195 4.15 10.53 9.85
N ALA A 196 5.17 10.69 10.69
CA ALA A 196 5.04 11.27 12.03
C ALA A 196 6.34 11.99 12.45
N TYR A 197 6.23 13.23 12.95
CA TYR A 197 7.35 14.02 13.43
C TYR A 197 7.08 14.59 14.84
N PRO A 198 8.09 14.66 15.74
CA PRO A 198 7.90 15.17 17.10
C PRO A 198 7.87 16.71 17.22
N THR A 199 7.69 17.44 16.11
CA THR A 199 7.84 18.90 16.03
C THR A 199 6.69 19.50 15.22
N ASP A 200 5.94 20.44 15.80
CA ASP A 200 4.97 21.28 15.06
C ASP A 200 5.72 22.18 14.08
N ALA A 201 5.22 22.27 12.85
CA ALA A 201 5.75 23.15 11.83
C ALA A 201 4.60 23.90 11.14
N GLU A 202 4.56 25.21 11.37
CA GLU A 202 3.51 26.14 10.91
C GLU A 202 3.07 25.93 9.44
N PRO A 203 3.96 25.77 8.44
CA PRO A 203 3.52 25.53 7.06
C PRO A 203 2.70 24.24 6.89
N LEU A 204 3.09 23.16 7.56
CA LEU A 204 2.36 21.89 7.50
C LEU A 204 1.05 21.99 8.27
N ARG A 205 1.05 22.65 9.44
CA ARG A 205 -0.17 22.88 10.23
C ARG A 205 -1.20 23.70 9.45
N GLU A 206 -0.81 24.81 8.84
CA GLU A 206 -1.71 25.63 8.00
C GLU A 206 -2.28 24.86 6.81
N ALA A 207 -1.48 24.00 6.16
CA ALA A 207 -1.94 23.18 5.05
C ALA A 207 -2.95 22.09 5.49
N VAL A 208 -2.77 21.51 6.68
CA VAL A 208 -3.70 20.55 7.28
C VAL A 208 -4.98 21.25 7.74
N GLU A 209 -4.87 22.39 8.43
CA GLU A 209 -6.01 23.24 8.82
C GLU A 209 -6.86 23.62 7.59
N ARG A 210 -6.22 23.96 6.47
CA ARG A 210 -6.91 24.19 5.19
C ARG A 210 -7.60 22.93 4.68
N ALA A 211 -6.94 21.77 4.65
CA ALA A 211 -7.54 20.53 4.16
C ALA A 211 -8.82 20.16 4.94
N LEU A 212 -8.80 20.34 6.26
CA LEU A 212 -9.96 20.15 7.14
C LEU A 212 -11.07 21.17 6.84
N ALA A 213 -10.73 22.43 6.60
CA ALA A 213 -11.67 23.49 6.23
C ALA A 213 -12.31 23.28 4.84
N ASP A 214 -11.58 22.68 3.90
CA ASP A 214 -12.03 22.28 2.56
C ASP A 214 -12.79 20.91 2.57
N ASP A 215 -13.24 20.45 3.75
CA ASP A 215 -14.02 19.22 3.99
C ASP A 215 -13.29 17.90 3.62
N VAL A 216 -11.95 17.88 3.69
CA VAL A 216 -11.15 16.69 3.43
C VAL A 216 -10.89 15.92 4.73
N VAL A 217 -11.15 14.60 4.73
CA VAL A 217 -10.81 13.74 5.88
C VAL A 217 -9.29 13.54 5.90
N VAL A 218 -8.59 14.12 6.87
CA VAL A 218 -7.15 13.93 7.03
C VAL A 218 -6.91 12.78 8.02
N VAL A 219 -6.18 11.75 7.59
CA VAL A 219 -5.87 10.56 8.39
C VAL A 219 -4.36 10.43 8.50
N ALA A 220 -3.82 10.29 9.71
CA ALA A 220 -2.38 10.30 9.94
C ALA A 220 -1.91 9.22 10.92
N ALA A 221 -0.68 8.75 10.71
CA ALA A 221 -0.05 7.71 11.53
C ALA A 221 0.42 8.27 12.88
N ALA A 222 0.11 7.56 13.98
CA ALA A 222 0.59 7.94 15.32
C ALA A 222 2.13 7.83 15.49
N GLY A 223 2.83 7.12 14.61
CA GLY A 223 4.27 6.85 14.71
C GLY A 223 4.60 5.48 15.34
N ASN A 224 5.87 5.08 15.25
CA ASN A 224 6.33 3.69 15.41
C ASN A 224 7.49 3.53 16.41
N GLU A 225 7.61 4.48 17.33
CA GLU A 225 8.72 4.65 18.27
C GLU A 225 8.42 4.06 19.67
N GLY A 226 7.16 3.71 19.94
CA GLY A 226 6.67 3.25 21.25
C GLY A 226 6.69 4.36 22.32
N THR A 227 6.65 5.63 21.92
CA THR A 227 6.63 6.77 22.85
C THR A 227 5.28 6.89 23.55
N GLU A 228 5.29 7.52 24.72
CA GLU A 228 4.11 7.81 25.53
C GLU A 228 4.10 9.33 25.80
N ASP A 229 2.93 9.97 25.65
CA ASP A 229 2.68 11.40 25.88
C ASP A 229 3.56 12.38 25.05
N VAL A 230 4.03 11.94 23.88
CA VAL A 230 4.78 12.79 22.91
C VAL A 230 3.87 13.12 21.72
N PRO A 231 3.49 14.40 21.48
CA PRO A 231 2.77 14.80 20.27
C PRO A 231 3.54 14.48 18.99
N MET A 232 2.87 13.82 18.05
CA MET A 232 3.43 13.43 16.76
C MET A 232 2.60 14.03 15.62
N TYR A 233 3.20 14.93 14.84
CA TYR A 233 2.53 15.66 13.78
C TYR A 233 2.71 14.95 12.43
N PRO A 234 1.68 14.89 11.58
CA PRO A 234 0.44 15.66 11.65
C PRO A 234 -0.70 15.02 12.49
N ALA A 235 -0.53 13.82 13.05
CA ALA A 235 -1.58 13.13 13.80
C ALA A 235 -2.09 13.90 15.03
N ALA A 236 -1.22 14.60 15.73
CA ALA A 236 -1.56 15.42 16.90
C ALA A 236 -2.09 16.83 16.57
N TYR A 237 -2.49 17.13 15.33
CA TYR A 237 -3.22 18.36 15.00
C TYR A 237 -4.73 18.17 15.20
N ASP A 238 -5.40 19.15 15.81
CA ASP A 238 -6.85 19.13 16.03
C ASP A 238 -7.63 18.85 14.74
N GLY A 239 -8.49 17.81 14.78
CA GLY A 239 -9.34 17.41 13.65
C GLY A 239 -8.69 16.44 12.65
N VAL A 240 -7.39 16.15 12.77
CA VAL A 240 -6.78 15.00 12.07
C VAL A 240 -7.17 13.72 12.77
N LEU A 241 -7.53 12.69 11.99
CA LEU A 241 -7.85 11.37 12.52
C LEU A 241 -6.54 10.59 12.76
N ALA A 242 -6.11 10.51 14.02
CA ALA A 242 -4.87 9.89 14.45
C ALA A 242 -5.01 8.36 14.60
N VAL A 243 -4.13 7.61 13.94
CA VAL A 243 -4.26 6.15 13.82
C VAL A 243 -3.10 5.40 14.48
N GLY A 244 -3.42 4.70 15.56
CA GLY A 244 -2.56 3.71 16.21
C GLY A 244 -2.62 2.33 15.51
N ALA A 245 -1.81 1.37 15.99
CA ALA A 245 -1.70 0.05 15.38
C ALA A 245 -1.90 -1.10 16.37
N VAL A 246 -2.68 -2.11 15.95
CA VAL A 246 -2.86 -3.38 16.69
C VAL A 246 -2.26 -4.58 15.94
N GLY A 247 -1.84 -5.58 16.71
CA GLY A 247 -1.39 -6.87 16.24
C GLY A 247 -2.54 -7.82 15.87
N ASP A 248 -2.16 -9.04 15.49
CA ASP A 248 -3.06 -10.11 15.07
C ASP A 248 -4.14 -10.50 16.10
N ASP A 249 -3.85 -10.29 17.38
CA ASP A 249 -4.69 -10.62 18.52
C ASP A 249 -5.56 -9.43 19.02
N GLY A 250 -5.50 -8.30 18.32
CA GLY A 250 -6.22 -7.08 18.67
C GLY A 250 -5.62 -6.31 19.86
N ARG A 251 -4.41 -6.66 20.30
CA ARG A 251 -3.64 -5.85 21.26
C ARG A 251 -2.89 -4.74 20.53
N ALA A 252 -2.70 -3.60 21.18
CA ALA A 252 -1.82 -2.55 20.66
C ALA A 252 -0.40 -3.10 20.44
N MET A 253 0.24 -2.73 19.32
CA MET A 253 1.65 -3.01 19.11
C MET A 253 2.49 -2.20 20.11
N ASP A 254 3.46 -2.82 20.78
CA ASP A 254 4.33 -2.15 21.76
C ASP A 254 5.02 -0.89 21.20
N ARG A 255 5.29 -0.91 19.88
CA ARG A 255 5.91 0.20 19.14
C ARG A 255 4.94 1.26 18.61
N SER A 256 3.63 1.06 18.74
CA SER A 256 2.66 2.13 18.44
C SER A 256 2.81 3.21 19.52
N ASN A 257 2.95 4.46 19.11
CA ASN A 257 2.97 5.58 20.05
C ASN A 257 1.62 5.69 20.77
N ALA A 258 1.65 6.24 21.99
CA ALA A 258 0.51 6.30 22.90
C ALA A 258 0.29 7.73 23.42
N ALA A 259 -0.96 8.21 23.38
CA ALA A 259 -1.40 9.47 23.98
C ALA A 259 -2.93 9.61 23.93
N ASP A 260 -3.44 10.66 24.55
CA ASP A 260 -4.86 11.08 24.47
C ASP A 260 -5.28 11.61 23.08
N TRP A 261 -4.32 11.98 22.22
CA TRP A 261 -4.58 12.39 20.83
C TRP A 261 -4.77 11.23 19.83
N VAL A 262 -4.72 9.96 20.25
CA VAL A 262 -4.99 8.81 19.35
C VAL A 262 -6.49 8.52 19.28
N ASP A 263 -7.10 8.67 18.10
CA ASP A 263 -8.56 8.52 17.91
C ASP A 263 -9.03 7.06 17.79
N LEU A 264 -8.28 6.24 17.06
CA LEU A 264 -8.58 4.81 16.85
C LEU A 264 -7.32 4.04 16.41
N ALA A 265 -7.42 2.72 16.35
CA ALA A 265 -6.41 1.87 15.73
C ALA A 265 -6.98 1.00 14.60
N ALA A 266 -6.09 0.48 13.77
CA ALA A 266 -6.38 -0.62 12.85
C ALA A 266 -5.21 -1.63 12.86
N TYR A 267 -5.34 -2.74 12.13
CA TYR A 267 -4.28 -3.74 12.11
C TYR A 267 -3.01 -3.15 11.49
N GLY A 268 -1.85 -3.38 12.11
CA GLY A 268 -0.59 -2.82 11.64
C GLY A 268 0.60 -3.76 11.77
N GLU A 269 0.40 -5.01 12.19
CA GLU A 269 1.48 -6.00 12.36
C GLU A 269 1.40 -7.10 11.31
N ASP A 270 2.58 -7.50 10.79
CA ASP A 270 2.82 -8.69 9.98
C ASP A 270 1.92 -8.79 8.72
N LEU A 271 1.56 -7.63 8.17
CA LEU A 271 0.64 -7.49 7.03
C LEU A 271 1.36 -7.82 5.72
N ILE A 272 0.73 -8.65 4.89
CA ILE A 272 1.16 -8.81 3.49
C ILE A 272 0.66 -7.59 2.70
N VAL A 273 1.57 -6.92 2.00
CA VAL A 273 1.30 -5.73 1.19
C VAL A 273 1.91 -5.90 -0.20
N VAL A 274 1.37 -5.18 -1.20
CA VAL A 274 1.98 -5.07 -2.52
C VAL A 274 3.35 -4.40 -2.42
N SER A 275 4.28 -4.79 -3.30
CA SER A 275 5.60 -4.19 -3.45
C SER A 275 5.67 -3.42 -4.76
N SER A 276 6.56 -2.43 -4.85
CA SER A 276 6.93 -1.82 -6.13
C SER A 276 7.89 -2.73 -6.93
N GLY A 277 8.25 -2.31 -8.15
CA GLY A 277 9.25 -3.00 -8.96
C GLY A 277 8.77 -4.32 -9.55
N GLY A 278 7.45 -4.48 -9.77
CA GLY A 278 6.88 -5.66 -10.42
C GLY A 278 5.51 -6.07 -9.89
N SER A 279 5.31 -7.38 -9.70
CA SER A 279 4.04 -7.98 -9.24
C SER A 279 4.21 -8.74 -7.91
N GLY A 280 5.16 -8.28 -7.08
CA GLY A 280 5.58 -8.94 -5.86
C GLY A 280 4.92 -8.35 -4.62
N TYR A 281 5.06 -9.07 -3.51
CA TYR A 281 4.47 -8.74 -2.21
C TYR A 281 5.53 -8.87 -1.13
N ARG A 282 5.35 -8.14 -0.04
CA ARG A 282 6.25 -8.15 1.13
C ARG A 282 5.44 -8.14 2.42
N GLN A 283 6.09 -8.43 3.54
CA GLN A 283 5.48 -8.37 4.87
C GLN A 283 5.98 -7.13 5.59
N GLU A 284 5.06 -6.33 6.14
CA GLU A 284 5.37 -5.05 6.76
C GLU A 284 4.59 -4.81 8.06
N SER A 285 5.16 -3.99 8.94
CA SER A 285 4.60 -3.68 10.25
C SER A 285 4.77 -2.19 10.62
N GLY A 286 3.68 -1.49 10.95
CA GLY A 286 3.65 -0.11 11.42
C GLY A 286 2.30 0.60 11.30
N THR A 287 2.16 1.73 12.01
CA THR A 287 0.99 2.63 11.99
C THR A 287 0.64 3.16 10.60
N SER A 288 1.62 3.26 9.69
CA SER A 288 1.43 3.57 8.27
C SER A 288 0.38 2.70 7.57
N PHE A 289 0.32 1.40 7.92
CA PHE A 289 -0.56 0.42 7.29
C PHE A 289 -1.95 0.38 7.94
N ALA A 290 -2.03 0.72 9.23
CA ALA A 290 -3.28 0.98 9.92
C ALA A 290 -3.95 2.26 9.36
N THR A 291 -3.17 3.33 9.14
CA THR A 291 -3.59 4.60 8.52
C THR A 291 -4.21 4.37 7.14
N ALA A 292 -3.63 3.48 6.33
CA ALA A 292 -4.16 3.07 5.04
C ALA A 292 -5.56 2.42 5.13
N GLN A 293 -5.80 1.58 6.15
CA GLN A 293 -7.10 0.93 6.36
C GLN A 293 -8.18 1.92 6.79
N VAL A 294 -7.84 2.84 7.69
CA VAL A 294 -8.74 3.92 8.12
C VAL A 294 -9.06 4.83 6.93
N SER A 295 -8.07 5.23 6.13
CA SER A 295 -8.24 6.01 4.91
C SER A 295 -9.14 5.33 3.87
N GLY A 296 -8.95 4.02 3.67
CA GLY A 296 -9.83 3.22 2.82
C GLY A 296 -11.26 3.16 3.38
N THR A 297 -11.44 3.04 4.69
CA THR A 297 -12.79 2.99 5.31
C THR A 297 -13.48 4.35 5.24
N ALA A 298 -12.76 5.45 5.44
CA ALA A 298 -13.27 6.80 5.17
C ALA A 298 -13.77 6.91 3.71
N ALA A 299 -13.06 6.32 2.75
CA ALA A 299 -13.50 6.30 1.37
C ALA A 299 -14.74 5.42 1.13
N LEU A 300 -14.87 4.27 1.82
CA LEU A 300 -16.11 3.49 1.81
C LEU A 300 -17.28 4.34 2.30
N VAL A 301 -17.12 5.00 3.45
CA VAL A 301 -18.14 5.87 4.07
C VAL A 301 -18.54 7.01 3.13
N ARG A 302 -17.59 7.79 2.59
CA ARG A 302 -17.88 8.88 1.65
C ARG A 302 -18.56 8.40 0.37
N SER A 303 -18.23 7.20 -0.13
CA SER A 303 -18.91 6.66 -1.33
C SER A 303 -20.37 6.26 -1.09
N ARG A 304 -20.71 5.87 0.14
CA ARG A 304 -22.07 5.49 0.56
C ARG A 304 -22.90 6.70 0.99
N PHE A 305 -22.26 7.65 1.66
CA PHE A 305 -22.87 8.83 2.26
C PHE A 305 -22.15 10.11 1.81
N PRO A 306 -22.26 10.50 0.52
CA PRO A 306 -21.50 11.63 -0.05
C PRO A 306 -21.89 13.01 0.49
N GLY A 307 -22.90 13.08 1.36
CA GLY A 307 -23.33 14.31 2.05
C GLY A 307 -22.83 14.44 3.48
N LEU A 308 -22.07 13.48 4.02
CA LEU A 308 -21.40 13.63 5.31
C LEU A 308 -20.16 14.49 5.15
N SER A 309 -19.98 15.41 6.09
CA SER A 309 -18.78 16.21 6.27
C SER A 309 -17.61 15.38 6.82
N GLY A 310 -16.39 15.89 6.69
CA GLY A 310 -15.18 15.27 7.24
C GLY A 310 -15.29 14.89 8.72
N PRO A 311 -15.73 15.81 9.61
CA PRO A 311 -15.96 15.52 11.03
C PRO A 311 -17.03 14.45 11.30
N GLU A 312 -18.11 14.41 10.52
CA GLU A 312 -19.13 13.34 10.63
C GLU A 312 -18.57 11.98 10.19
N VAL A 313 -17.74 11.94 9.14
CA VAL A 313 -17.01 10.72 8.75
C VAL A 313 -16.08 10.26 9.87
N ALA A 314 -15.31 11.17 10.48
CA ALA A 314 -14.42 10.86 11.59
C ALA A 314 -15.18 10.31 12.81
N ALA A 315 -16.22 11.03 13.26
CA ALA A 315 -17.07 10.61 14.38
C ALA A 315 -17.77 9.26 14.13
N ARG A 316 -18.16 8.99 12.88
CA ARG A 316 -18.76 7.72 12.47
C ARG A 316 -17.77 6.56 12.48
N LEU A 317 -16.50 6.80 12.15
CA LEU A 317 -15.44 5.78 12.20
C LEU A 317 -15.11 5.42 13.66
N THR A 318 -14.85 6.42 14.52
CA THR A 318 -14.53 6.22 15.94
C THR A 318 -15.73 5.67 16.72
N GLY A 319 -16.93 6.22 16.51
CA GLY A 319 -18.18 5.76 17.13
C GLY A 319 -18.63 4.35 16.71
N SER A 320 -18.03 3.78 15.67
CA SER A 320 -18.24 2.38 15.24
C SER A 320 -17.09 1.42 15.60
N ALA A 321 -16.02 1.91 16.23
CA ALA A 321 -14.86 1.10 16.54
C ALA A 321 -15.21 -0.03 17.54
N THR A 322 -14.51 -1.16 17.40
CA THR A 322 -14.66 -2.34 18.27
C THR A 322 -13.63 -2.31 19.40
N PRO A 323 -13.96 -2.71 20.65
CA PRO A 323 -13.03 -2.61 21.76
C PRO A 323 -11.70 -3.35 21.53
N ALA A 324 -10.58 -2.67 21.76
CA ALA A 324 -9.24 -3.26 21.67
C ALA A 324 -8.89 -4.12 22.90
N ALA A 325 -7.99 -5.09 22.73
CA ALA A 325 -7.67 -6.07 23.76
C ALA A 325 -6.59 -5.57 24.75
N GLY A 326 -7.02 -5.04 25.90
CA GLY A 326 -6.13 -4.72 27.01
C GLY A 326 -5.23 -3.50 26.78
N ASP A 327 -5.74 -2.53 26.03
CA ASP A 327 -5.34 -1.12 26.02
C ASP A 327 -6.55 -0.30 26.51
N GLU A 328 -6.35 0.73 27.33
CA GLU A 328 -7.45 1.59 27.84
C GLU A 328 -7.71 2.80 26.93
N GLY A 329 -7.27 2.75 25.67
CA GLY A 329 -7.42 3.79 24.65
C GLY A 329 -6.14 4.61 24.40
N ALA A 330 -5.09 4.44 25.19
CA ALA A 330 -3.85 5.20 25.02
C ALA A 330 -3.14 4.94 23.69
N ARG A 331 -3.19 3.70 23.16
CA ARG A 331 -2.66 3.33 21.84
C ARG A 331 -3.76 3.07 20.81
N THR A 332 -5.00 2.90 21.24
CA THR A 332 -6.11 2.48 20.36
C THR A 332 -7.30 3.41 20.31
N GLY A 333 -7.31 4.52 21.05
CA GLY A 333 -8.42 5.47 21.11
C GLY A 333 -9.76 4.80 21.39
N ALA A 334 -10.75 5.04 20.53
CA ALA A 334 -12.07 4.41 20.58
C ALA A 334 -12.07 2.89 20.33
N GLY A 335 -10.98 2.33 19.77
CA GLY A 335 -10.81 0.90 19.53
C GLY A 335 -10.31 0.57 18.12
N ILE A 336 -10.54 -0.67 17.70
CA ILE A 336 -10.16 -1.21 16.39
C ILE A 336 -11.24 -0.89 15.35
N LEU A 337 -10.82 -0.28 14.24
CA LEU A 337 -11.61 -0.01 13.04
C LEU A 337 -12.49 -1.20 12.59
N ASP A 338 -13.81 -0.98 12.46
CA ASP A 338 -14.76 -1.92 11.85
C ASP A 338 -15.46 -1.24 10.65
N PRO A 339 -15.06 -1.57 9.40
CA PRO A 339 -15.66 -1.01 8.20
C PRO A 339 -17.14 -1.35 7.99
N PHE A 340 -17.61 -2.50 8.46
CA PHE A 340 -19.02 -2.87 8.31
C PHE A 340 -19.89 -2.13 9.32
N ALA A 341 -19.44 -2.02 10.57
CA ALA A 341 -20.06 -1.16 11.56
C ALA A 341 -20.05 0.30 11.09
N ALA A 342 -18.93 0.82 10.57
CA ALA A 342 -18.87 2.17 10.00
C ALA A 342 -19.90 2.40 8.88
N LEU A 343 -20.17 1.42 8.02
CA LEU A 343 -21.17 1.56 6.93
C LEU A 343 -22.63 1.33 7.36
N THR A 344 -22.85 0.82 8.58
CA THR A 344 -24.17 0.52 9.15
C THR A 344 -24.52 1.33 10.40
N HIS A 345 -23.56 2.07 10.97
CA HIS A 345 -23.73 2.93 12.14
C HIS A 345 -24.91 3.90 11.95
N LEU A 346 -25.80 3.94 12.94
CA LEU A 346 -26.89 4.88 13.01
C LEU A 346 -26.52 5.91 14.07
N GLU A 347 -26.17 7.12 13.62
CA GLU A 347 -25.94 8.23 14.55
C GLU A 347 -27.23 8.52 15.29
N GLY A 348 -27.17 8.55 16.62
CA GLY A 348 -28.29 8.94 17.46
C GLY A 348 -28.69 10.38 17.14
N GLY A 349 -29.86 10.57 16.52
CA GLY A 349 -30.30 11.88 16.04
C GLY A 349 -30.21 12.95 17.12
N GLY A 350 -29.47 14.02 16.82
CA GLY A 350 -29.08 15.03 17.81
C GLY A 350 -30.27 15.67 18.52
N GLY A 351 -30.23 15.66 19.85
CA GLY A 351 -31.19 16.32 20.72
C GLY A 351 -30.62 16.45 22.13
N GLY A 352 -30.24 17.68 22.51
CA GLY A 352 -29.80 17.95 23.87
C GLY A 352 -30.92 17.71 24.88
N GLY A 353 -30.65 16.91 25.90
CA GLY A 353 -31.58 16.62 26.99
C GLY A 353 -30.82 16.02 28.17
N ASP A 354 -30.93 16.64 29.33
CA ASP A 354 -30.42 16.10 30.58
C ASP A 354 -31.00 14.71 30.88
N GLY A 355 -30.17 13.86 31.48
CA GLY A 355 -30.56 13.09 32.65
C GLY A 355 -31.53 11.91 32.48
N ASP A 356 -31.02 10.77 32.91
CA ASP A 356 -31.76 9.68 33.57
C ASP A 356 -32.42 8.60 32.70
N ASP A 357 -32.30 7.37 33.20
CA ASP A 357 -32.99 6.12 32.88
C ASP A 357 -33.37 5.74 31.43
N GLY A 358 -32.77 4.65 30.94
CA GLY A 358 -33.27 3.98 29.73
C GLY A 358 -32.46 2.79 29.24
N ALA A 359 -32.27 1.74 30.04
CA ALA A 359 -31.76 0.47 29.51
C ALA A 359 -32.70 -0.04 28.40
N ALA A 360 -32.25 0.01 27.14
CA ALA A 360 -33.06 -0.35 25.99
C ALA A 360 -33.52 -1.82 26.08
N GLN A 361 -34.83 -2.02 26.24
CA GLN A 361 -35.45 -3.34 26.14
C GLN A 361 -35.13 -3.96 24.76
N PRO A 362 -34.82 -5.27 24.67
CA PRO A 362 -34.49 -5.91 23.41
C PRO A 362 -35.73 -6.06 22.51
N GLY A 363 -36.09 -4.98 21.82
CA GLY A 363 -37.06 -4.99 20.74
C GLY A 363 -36.49 -5.73 19.54
N GLY A 364 -36.95 -6.96 19.31
CA GLY A 364 -36.49 -7.77 18.19
C GLY A 364 -36.72 -7.08 16.85
N ILE A 365 -35.64 -6.91 16.08
CA ILE A 365 -35.71 -6.41 14.69
C ILE A 365 -36.55 -7.40 13.87
N PRO A 366 -37.62 -6.97 13.18
CA PRO A 366 -38.35 -7.83 12.27
C PRO A 366 -37.48 -8.11 11.04
N VAL A 367 -36.73 -9.22 11.08
CA VAL A 367 -35.97 -9.72 9.93
C VAL A 367 -36.96 -10.05 8.82
N GLN A 368 -37.03 -9.20 7.80
CA GLN A 368 -37.67 -9.56 6.55
C GLN A 368 -36.87 -10.71 5.94
N ALA A 369 -37.56 -11.80 5.58
CA ALA A 369 -36.91 -12.91 4.90
C ALA A 369 -36.32 -12.41 3.58
N LEU A 370 -35.04 -12.69 3.35
CA LEU A 370 -34.38 -12.44 2.07
C LEU A 370 -35.23 -13.06 0.95
N PRO A 371 -35.53 -12.32 -0.14
CA PRO A 371 -36.14 -12.91 -1.32
C PRO A 371 -35.25 -14.05 -1.81
N THR A 372 -35.77 -15.28 -1.78
CA THR A 372 -35.08 -16.41 -2.40
C THR A 372 -35.13 -16.23 -3.91
N ASP A 373 -33.98 -16.13 -4.56
CA ASP A 373 -33.90 -16.04 -6.02
C ASP A 373 -34.61 -17.24 -6.67
N GLU A 374 -35.72 -16.97 -7.37
CA GLU A 374 -36.35 -17.98 -8.21
C GLU A 374 -35.40 -18.31 -9.38
N PRO A 375 -35.16 -19.61 -9.69
CA PRO A 375 -34.27 -19.97 -10.77
C PRO A 375 -34.82 -19.46 -12.12
N LEU A 376 -33.98 -18.74 -12.87
CA LEU A 376 -34.29 -18.07 -14.14
C LEU A 376 -34.91 -18.95 -15.24
N LEU A 377 -34.95 -20.27 -15.05
CA LEU A 377 -35.67 -21.22 -15.89
C LEU A 377 -36.48 -22.17 -15.00
N GLY A 378 -37.81 -22.08 -15.08
CA GLY A 378 -38.70 -23.00 -14.39
C GLY A 378 -38.46 -24.48 -14.82
N PRO A 379 -38.83 -25.46 -13.99
CA PRO A 379 -38.48 -26.88 -14.21
C PRO A 379 -38.99 -27.46 -15.55
N THR A 380 -40.07 -26.90 -16.11
CA THR A 380 -40.57 -27.22 -17.45
C THR A 380 -39.67 -26.73 -18.57
N ALA A 381 -39.01 -25.57 -18.43
CA ALA A 381 -38.08 -25.04 -19.42
C ALA A 381 -36.75 -25.82 -19.44
N ALA A 382 -36.22 -26.19 -18.27
CA ALA A 382 -35.01 -27.01 -18.17
C ALA A 382 -35.15 -28.37 -18.88
N THR A 383 -36.29 -29.04 -18.71
CA THR A 383 -36.57 -30.30 -19.43
C THR A 383 -36.73 -30.11 -20.94
N ALA A 384 -37.36 -29.02 -21.40
CA ALA A 384 -37.50 -28.72 -22.83
C ALA A 384 -36.14 -28.50 -23.54
N VAL A 385 -35.18 -27.87 -22.87
CA VAL A 385 -33.80 -27.70 -23.39
C VAL A 385 -33.10 -29.06 -23.49
N ALA A 386 -33.24 -29.94 -22.49
CA ALA A 386 -32.65 -31.28 -22.51
C ALA A 386 -33.19 -32.14 -23.67
N TRP A 387 -34.51 -32.13 -23.89
CA TRP A 387 -35.13 -32.86 -25.00
C TRP A 387 -34.72 -32.32 -26.38
N SER A 388 -34.63 -31.01 -26.56
CA SER A 388 -34.24 -30.40 -27.84
C SER A 388 -32.75 -30.64 -28.17
N ALA A 389 -31.86 -30.60 -27.17
CA ALA A 389 -30.46 -31.00 -27.33
C ALA A 389 -30.31 -32.49 -27.72
N GLY A 390 -31.06 -33.38 -27.05
CA GLY A 390 -31.08 -34.82 -27.38
C GLY A 390 -31.59 -35.11 -28.79
N LEU A 391 -32.64 -34.40 -29.23
CA LEU A 391 -33.19 -34.55 -30.59
C LEU A 391 -32.20 -34.07 -31.67
N LEU A 392 -31.49 -32.96 -31.43
CA LEU A 392 -30.43 -32.46 -32.30
C LEU A 392 -29.29 -33.48 -32.45
N LEU A 393 -28.84 -34.07 -31.35
CA LEU A 393 -27.80 -35.11 -31.37
C LEU A 393 -28.23 -36.34 -32.18
N ALA A 394 -29.49 -36.78 -32.03
CA ALA A 394 -30.04 -37.90 -32.80
C ALA A 394 -30.10 -37.60 -34.31
N VAL A 395 -30.46 -36.38 -34.71
CA VAL A 395 -30.44 -35.95 -36.12
C VAL A 395 -29.01 -35.94 -36.68
N VAL A 396 -28.04 -35.41 -35.93
CA VAL A 396 -26.62 -35.40 -36.35
C VAL A 396 -26.08 -36.82 -36.51
N LEU A 397 -26.34 -37.72 -35.57
CA LEU A 397 -25.94 -39.14 -35.66
C LEU A 397 -26.61 -39.83 -36.86
N GLY A 398 -27.89 -39.56 -37.12
CA GLY A 398 -28.61 -40.07 -38.28
C GLY A 398 -28.00 -39.61 -39.62
N LEU A 399 -27.61 -38.33 -39.72
CA LEU A 399 -26.94 -37.78 -40.91
C LEU A 399 -25.54 -38.37 -41.13
N LEU A 400 -24.76 -38.59 -40.06
CA LEU A 400 -23.45 -39.22 -40.12
C LEU A 400 -23.54 -40.72 -40.47
N ALA A 401 -24.56 -41.43 -39.99
CA ALA A 401 -24.79 -42.84 -40.29
C ALA A 401 -25.39 -43.07 -41.69
N ALA A 402 -26.16 -42.13 -42.24
CA ALA A 402 -26.83 -42.23 -43.54
C ALA A 402 -25.94 -42.71 -44.71
N PRO A 403 -24.71 -42.21 -44.95
CA PRO A 403 -23.84 -42.72 -46.01
C PRO A 403 -23.38 -44.17 -45.78
N ALA A 404 -23.16 -44.59 -44.52
CA ALA A 404 -22.79 -45.96 -44.18
C ALA A 404 -23.99 -46.91 -44.39
N VAL A 405 -25.18 -46.54 -43.90
CA VAL A 405 -26.44 -47.28 -44.10
C VAL A 405 -26.79 -47.38 -45.58
N ARG A 406 -26.62 -46.31 -46.38
CA ARG A 406 -26.81 -46.35 -47.84
C ARG A 406 -25.80 -47.27 -48.55
N ARG A 407 -24.55 -47.35 -48.09
CA ARG A 407 -23.57 -48.34 -48.59
C ARG A 407 -23.96 -49.78 -48.23
N ALA A 408 -24.38 -50.03 -46.98
CA ALA A 408 -24.85 -51.34 -46.55
C ALA A 408 -26.10 -51.79 -47.34
N ALA A 409 -27.07 -50.90 -47.52
CA ALA A 409 -28.30 -51.17 -48.29
C ALA A 409 -28.01 -51.48 -49.76
N ARG A 410 -27.10 -50.73 -50.41
CA ARG A 410 -26.66 -51.03 -51.79
C ARG A 410 -25.89 -52.34 -51.91
N ARG A 411 -25.28 -52.83 -50.83
CA ARG A 411 -24.65 -54.16 -50.73
C ARG A 411 -25.62 -55.25 -50.22
N GLY A 412 -26.92 -54.98 -50.20
CA GLY A 412 -27.94 -55.94 -49.76
C GLY A 412 -27.77 -56.41 -48.31
N TRP A 413 -27.13 -55.60 -47.46
CA TRP A 413 -26.78 -55.92 -46.07
C TRP A 413 -26.01 -57.24 -45.88
N ARG A 414 -25.24 -57.68 -46.89
CA ARG A 414 -24.37 -58.85 -46.78
C ARG A 414 -23.01 -58.46 -46.21
N LEU A 415 -22.66 -59.06 -45.07
CA LEU A 415 -21.34 -59.01 -44.44
C LEU A 415 -20.47 -60.13 -45.01
N GLY A 416 -19.53 -59.80 -45.89
CA GLY A 416 -18.55 -60.75 -46.45
C GLY A 416 -17.62 -60.05 -47.46
N PRO A 417 -16.36 -60.50 -47.65
CA PRO A 417 -15.44 -59.95 -48.64
C PRO A 417 -15.71 -60.56 -50.04
N ASP A 418 -15.29 -59.85 -51.09
CA ASP A 418 -15.30 -60.37 -52.46
C ASP A 418 -14.05 -61.25 -52.69
N ASP A 419 -14.18 -62.57 -52.54
CA ASP A 419 -13.18 -63.53 -52.99
C ASP A 419 -13.30 -63.74 -54.52
N GLU A 420 -12.34 -63.19 -55.28
CA GLU A 420 -11.46 -63.96 -56.17
C GLU A 420 -10.54 -63.02 -56.97
N GLY A 421 -9.34 -62.81 -56.44
CA GLY A 421 -8.21 -62.21 -57.13
C GLY A 421 -6.93 -62.95 -56.72
N ALA A 422 -6.45 -63.85 -57.58
CA ALA A 422 -5.31 -64.70 -57.26
C ALA A 422 -4.02 -63.90 -57.02
N GLY A 423 -3.35 -64.13 -55.88
CA GLY A 423 -2.11 -63.45 -55.50
C GLY A 423 -1.56 -64.02 -54.19
N ALA A 424 -0.81 -65.12 -54.28
CA ALA A 424 -0.47 -65.97 -53.14
C ALA A 424 0.36 -65.27 -52.04
N GLY A 425 -0.12 -65.39 -50.79
CA GLY A 425 0.54 -64.91 -49.58
C GLY A 425 0.11 -65.70 -48.34
N ALA A 426 0.10 -67.03 -48.43
CA ALA A 426 -0.29 -67.93 -47.34
C ALA A 426 0.95 -68.54 -46.66
N GLY A 427 0.98 -68.58 -45.32
CA GLY A 427 2.09 -69.23 -44.61
C GLY A 427 2.25 -68.88 -43.13
N ALA A 428 1.19 -68.89 -42.32
CA ALA A 428 1.35 -69.02 -40.88
C ALA A 428 1.48 -70.51 -40.52
N GLY A 429 2.54 -70.95 -39.85
CA GLY A 429 2.63 -72.33 -39.40
C GLY A 429 3.98 -72.83 -38.89
N ALA A 430 3.99 -73.15 -37.58
CA ALA A 430 4.67 -74.30 -36.96
C ALA A 430 6.22 -74.43 -36.92
N ALA A 431 6.70 -74.45 -35.67
CA ALA A 431 7.54 -75.51 -35.07
C ALA A 431 8.89 -75.94 -35.69
N GLY A 432 9.96 -75.72 -34.90
CA GLY A 432 11.11 -76.64 -34.79
C GLY A 432 12.34 -76.31 -35.64
N GLY A 433 13.48 -75.99 -35.01
CA GLY A 433 14.74 -75.78 -35.72
C GLY A 433 15.90 -75.28 -34.84
N ALA A 434 16.82 -76.18 -34.51
CA ALA A 434 18.00 -76.04 -33.65
C ALA A 434 19.01 -74.89 -33.90
N GLY A 435 19.67 -74.43 -32.81
CA GLY A 435 20.99 -73.74 -32.78
C GLY A 435 21.02 -72.28 -33.27
N ALA A 436 22.03 -71.43 -33.03
CA ALA A 436 23.19 -71.43 -32.13
C ALA A 436 23.90 -70.04 -32.27
N ALA A 437 24.66 -69.46 -31.32
CA ALA A 437 24.82 -69.65 -29.86
C ALA A 437 25.59 -68.44 -29.24
N GLY A 438 25.42 -68.16 -27.94
CA GLY A 438 26.16 -67.13 -27.17
C GLY A 438 25.45 -65.76 -27.06
N GLY A 439 25.48 -65.06 -25.92
CA GLY A 439 26.06 -65.39 -24.62
C GLY A 439 25.93 -64.24 -23.60
N ALA A 440 26.03 -64.55 -22.30
CA ALA A 440 26.03 -63.64 -21.13
C ALA A 440 24.80 -62.70 -20.99
N ALA A 441 23.89 -62.80 -20.01
CA ALA A 441 23.97 -63.20 -18.59
C ALA A 441 24.76 -62.24 -17.68
N SER A 442 24.10 -61.24 -17.11
CA SER A 442 23.73 -61.19 -15.67
C SER A 442 22.93 -59.89 -15.43
N ASP A 443 21.77 -59.86 -14.78
CA ASP A 443 21.40 -60.40 -13.47
C ASP A 443 22.13 -59.70 -12.30
N ARG A 444 21.55 -58.61 -11.78
CA ARG A 444 21.16 -58.48 -10.35
C ARG A 444 20.57 -57.11 -9.94
N LYS A 445 19.61 -57.21 -9.02
CA LYS A 445 18.94 -56.16 -8.23
C LYS A 445 19.81 -55.78 -7.00
N PRO A 446 19.32 -54.89 -6.11
CA PRO A 446 19.67 -53.48 -5.87
C PRO A 446 20.77 -53.30 -4.77
N PRO A 447 21.03 -52.10 -4.20
CA PRO A 447 20.20 -51.57 -3.10
C PRO A 447 20.13 -50.01 -3.00
N ALA A 448 19.40 -49.50 -2.01
CA ALA A 448 19.35 -48.07 -1.64
C ALA A 448 20.49 -47.66 -0.69
N ARG A 449 20.88 -46.36 -0.69
CA ARG A 449 21.44 -45.61 0.47
C ARG A 449 21.69 -44.12 0.18
N THR A 450 21.36 -43.26 1.15
CA THR A 450 21.94 -41.92 1.45
C THR A 450 23.35 -42.06 2.08
N PRO A 451 24.11 -41.00 2.48
CA PRO A 451 23.88 -39.53 2.47
C PRO A 451 25.09 -38.71 1.89
N ALA A 452 25.09 -37.37 2.01
CA ALA A 452 26.21 -36.56 2.57
C ALA A 452 25.98 -35.03 2.41
N ALA A 453 26.67 -34.23 3.21
CA ALA A 453 26.58 -32.75 3.25
C ALA A 453 27.84 -32.06 2.73
N ALA A 454 27.75 -30.77 2.41
CA ALA A 454 28.88 -29.85 2.35
C ALA A 454 28.51 -28.51 3.02
N ARG A 455 29.48 -27.88 3.70
CA ARG A 455 29.36 -26.63 4.48
C ARG A 455 30.07 -25.47 3.78
N LEU A 456 29.73 -24.22 4.15
CA LEU A 456 30.52 -22.97 4.25
C LEU A 456 29.54 -21.77 4.01
N GLY A 457 29.51 -20.64 4.74
CA GLY A 457 30.18 -20.23 5.98
C GLY A 457 30.44 -18.71 6.03
N TRP A 458 30.21 -18.05 7.19
CA TRP A 458 30.47 -16.61 7.53
C TRP A 458 29.45 -15.59 6.93
N LEU A 459 28.91 -14.59 7.65
CA LEU A 459 29.23 -14.02 8.98
C LEU A 459 27.98 -13.50 9.74
N ASP A 460 27.89 -13.83 11.04
CA ASP A 460 27.03 -13.14 12.03
C ASP A 460 27.74 -11.92 12.63
N GLY A 461 26.97 -10.94 13.10
CA GLY A 461 27.47 -9.70 13.70
C GLY A 461 26.68 -9.24 14.95
N SER A 462 26.33 -10.14 15.86
CA SER A 462 25.57 -9.81 17.07
C SER A 462 26.48 -9.32 18.22
N GLY A 463 26.35 -8.02 18.56
CA GLY A 463 27.03 -7.40 19.69
C GLY A 463 26.13 -7.23 20.90
N THR A 464 26.22 -8.14 21.87
CA THR A 464 25.55 -7.99 23.18
C THR A 464 26.36 -7.13 24.16
N PRO A 465 25.78 -6.13 24.85
CA PRO A 465 26.35 -5.54 26.06
C PRO A 465 26.00 -6.36 27.31
N THR A 466 26.99 -6.51 28.21
CA THR A 466 26.89 -7.30 29.44
C THR A 466 26.13 -6.61 30.57
N ALA A 467 25.40 -7.38 31.38
CA ALA A 467 24.72 -6.91 32.59
C ALA A 467 25.70 -6.40 33.67
N GLY A 468 25.42 -5.21 34.22
CA GLY A 468 26.10 -4.64 35.38
C GLY A 468 25.14 -4.44 36.55
N ARG A 469 25.43 -5.06 37.71
CA ARG A 469 24.75 -4.80 38.99
C ARG A 469 25.04 -3.38 39.49
N PRO A 470 24.05 -2.75 40.15
CA PRO A 470 24.34 -1.96 41.34
C PRO A 470 23.62 -2.49 42.60
N THR A 471 24.10 -2.03 43.75
CA THR A 471 23.72 -2.46 45.10
C THR A 471 22.53 -1.68 45.68
N SER A 472 21.68 -2.35 46.45
CA SER A 472 20.64 -1.72 47.28
C SER A 472 21.21 -0.84 48.40
N PRO A 473 20.54 0.28 48.74
CA PRO A 473 20.55 0.85 50.07
C PRO A 473 19.21 0.69 50.81
N ARG A 474 19.30 0.76 52.13
CA ARG A 474 18.31 0.38 53.15
C ARG A 474 17.08 1.30 53.26
N HIS A 475 16.01 0.74 53.83
CA HIS A 475 14.88 1.42 54.49
C HIS A 475 15.23 2.70 55.26
N PRO A 476 14.22 3.59 55.39
CA PRO A 476 13.84 4.13 56.70
C PRO A 476 12.37 3.81 57.09
N ASN A 477 12.04 4.10 58.36
CA ASN A 477 10.80 3.70 59.03
C ASN A 477 9.56 4.57 58.72
N SER A 478 8.40 3.90 58.85
CA SER A 478 7.07 4.30 59.36
C SER A 478 6.73 5.76 59.80
N PRO A 479 5.43 6.13 59.78
CA PRO A 479 4.96 7.51 59.64
C PRO A 479 4.76 8.29 60.95
N ARG A 480 4.54 9.61 60.82
CA ARG A 480 3.90 10.44 61.86
C ARG A 480 2.86 11.41 61.31
N ASN A 481 1.70 11.38 61.97
CA ASN A 481 0.59 12.34 61.85
C ASN A 481 0.95 13.73 62.41
N ARG A 482 0.37 14.79 61.80
CA ARG A 482 -0.15 16.07 62.34
C ARG A 482 -0.19 17.10 61.19
N THR A 483 -1.32 17.64 60.73
CA THR A 483 -2.24 18.62 61.37
C THR A 483 -1.52 19.81 62.00
N GLY A 484 -1.65 20.99 61.37
CA GLY A 484 -1.06 22.25 61.80
C GLY A 484 -1.05 23.22 60.64
#